data_AF-A0A543KC50-F1
#
_entry.id   AF-A0A543KC50-F1
#
_cell.length_a   1.000
_cell.length_b   1.000
_cell.length_c   1.000
_cell.angle_alpha   90.00
_cell.angle_beta   90.00
_cell.angle_gamma   90.00
#
_symmetry.space_group_name_H-M   'P 1'
#
loop_
_entity.id
_entity.type
_entity.pdbx_description
1 polymer ?
#
loop_
_entity_poly.entity_id
_entity_poly.type
_entity_poly.pdbx_seq_one_letter_code
_entity_poly.pdbx_strand_id
1 'polypeptide(L)'
;MLIGISDKPTASAEFLARFGYSKGPAEGTVQRLVSQSDVIDLRDGSGFVPAIPGTGMIDHVAFRATDANAVRAMRRDLGTAQGLTEVHDRRYFLSLYVRDPAGHLIEHATDGPGFAVDEPPEALGQTLFIPPHEAERAQDLRVMLPQFALPGEERIPMRDLPFIHRFHTPDDPDGSVIVLLHGTGGNEADLMPLAHRIAPNATLLGVRGRSNEEGINRWFRRYDAVSYDQADIRSEAEAFKGFMDGAIQSYGLDAARISYLGYSNGANILGAVMLLHPGLVQRAILLRGINVLEDAPTPDLTGTDVLLLSGTQDPFARLAPALEAALRGSGATLDARTLPAGHDLSATDLDAAKAWLDQHEAS
;
A
#
# COMPACT_ATOMS: atom_id res chain seq x y z
N MET A 1 1.30 25.36 -20.65
CA MET A 1 1.10 26.54 -19.78
C MET A 1 0.96 26.03 -18.36
N LEU A 2 1.94 26.34 -17.51
CA LEU A 2 1.93 26.00 -16.09
C LEU A 2 1.60 27.24 -15.27
N ILE A 3 0.77 27.13 -14.23
CA ILE A 3 0.43 28.25 -13.35
C ILE A 3 1.04 27.99 -11.97
N GLY A 4 1.90 28.90 -11.50
CA GLY A 4 2.45 28.89 -10.15
C GLY A 4 1.95 30.09 -9.35
N ILE A 5 1.66 29.91 -8.06
CA ILE A 5 1.25 30.99 -7.15
C ILE A 5 2.43 31.35 -6.26
N SER A 6 2.92 32.59 -6.31
CA SER A 6 4.08 33.03 -5.53
C SER A 6 3.72 34.19 -4.60
N ASP A 7 4.12 34.12 -3.34
CA ASP A 7 4.07 35.23 -2.39
C ASP A 7 5.22 36.24 -2.59
N LYS A 8 6.21 35.88 -3.44
CA LYS A 8 7.35 36.71 -3.83
C LYS A 8 7.53 36.71 -5.36
N PRO A 9 6.51 37.14 -6.13
CA PRO A 9 6.45 36.92 -7.59
C PRO A 9 7.62 37.54 -8.35
N THR A 10 8.11 38.71 -7.94
CA THR A 10 9.28 39.35 -8.55
C THR A 10 10.55 38.52 -8.38
N ALA A 11 10.81 38.05 -7.15
CA ALA A 11 11.99 37.24 -6.85
C ALA A 11 11.92 35.86 -7.50
N SER A 12 10.72 35.24 -7.55
CA SER A 12 10.48 34.01 -8.31
C SER A 12 10.73 34.21 -9.80
N ALA A 13 10.27 35.31 -10.40
CA ALA A 13 10.52 35.60 -11.81
C ALA A 13 12.00 35.80 -12.13
N GLU A 14 12.73 36.52 -11.28
CA GLU A 14 14.18 36.69 -11.38
C GLU A 14 14.92 35.37 -11.19
N PHE A 15 14.43 34.49 -10.31
CA PHE A 15 14.96 33.15 -10.15
C PHE A 15 14.81 32.33 -11.43
N LEU A 16 13.59 32.31 -11.99
CA LEU A 16 13.24 31.54 -13.18
C LEU A 16 13.97 32.00 -14.45
N ALA A 17 14.50 33.23 -14.47
CA ALA A 17 15.33 33.71 -15.57
C ALA A 17 16.59 32.85 -15.81
N ARG A 18 17.09 32.16 -14.77
CA ARG A 18 18.21 31.20 -14.86
C ARG A 18 17.89 30.01 -15.77
N PHE A 19 16.61 29.69 -15.95
CA PHE A 19 16.13 28.59 -16.78
C PHE A 19 15.71 29.05 -18.19
N GLY A 20 16.11 30.25 -18.61
CA GLY A 20 15.84 30.79 -19.94
C GLY A 20 14.46 31.43 -20.11
N TYR A 21 13.78 31.73 -18.99
CA TYR A 21 12.52 32.47 -19.01
C TYR A 21 12.74 33.99 -18.95
N SER A 22 11.88 34.75 -19.60
CA SER A 22 11.87 36.21 -19.58
C SER A 22 10.46 36.74 -19.36
N LYS A 23 10.32 37.96 -18.82
CA LYS A 23 9.00 38.57 -18.58
C LYS A 23 8.31 38.85 -19.92
N GLY A 24 7.11 38.29 -20.08
CA GLY A 24 6.18 38.57 -21.16
C GLY A 24 5.04 39.50 -20.72
N PRO A 25 3.87 39.42 -21.38
CA PRO A 25 2.70 40.19 -21.00
C PRO A 25 2.25 39.92 -19.55
N ALA A 26 1.68 40.92 -18.90
CA ALA A 26 1.05 40.80 -17.59
C ALA A 26 -0.45 41.14 -17.71
N GLU A 27 -1.29 40.39 -17.02
CA GLU A 27 -2.74 40.61 -16.96
C GLU A 27 -3.24 40.45 -15.52
N GLY A 28 -3.78 41.52 -14.95
CA GLY A 28 -4.21 41.52 -13.55
C GLY A 28 -3.07 41.17 -12.60
N THR A 29 -3.25 40.11 -11.81
CA THR A 29 -2.24 39.60 -10.87
C THR A 29 -1.34 38.53 -11.46
N VAL A 30 -1.37 38.31 -12.77
CA VAL A 30 -0.59 37.27 -13.44
C VAL A 30 0.50 37.89 -14.29
N GLN A 31 1.75 37.50 -14.03
CA GLN A 31 2.89 37.77 -14.88
C GLN A 31 3.22 36.53 -15.71
N ARG A 32 3.08 36.61 -17.04
CA ARG A 32 3.55 35.54 -17.92
C ARG A 32 5.06 35.61 -18.08
N LEU A 33 5.72 34.48 -17.95
CA LEU A 33 7.11 34.25 -18.29
C LEU A 33 7.19 33.37 -19.53
N VAL A 34 8.04 33.75 -20.49
CA VAL A 34 8.15 33.11 -21.80
C VAL A 34 9.58 32.61 -22.00
N SER A 35 9.72 31.37 -22.46
CA SER A 35 10.98 30.78 -22.94
C SER A 35 10.89 30.50 -24.44
N GLN A 36 11.89 29.82 -25.01
CA GLN A 36 11.86 29.43 -26.43
C GLN A 36 10.83 28.32 -26.73
N SER A 37 10.46 27.51 -25.73
CA SER A 37 9.58 26.35 -25.93
C SER A 37 8.23 26.49 -25.23
N ASP A 38 8.18 27.22 -24.11
CA ASP A 38 7.06 27.15 -23.17
C ASP A 38 6.79 28.47 -22.44
N VAL A 39 5.69 28.48 -21.68
CA VAL A 39 5.26 29.61 -20.85
C VAL A 39 4.88 29.16 -19.44
N ILE A 40 5.22 30.01 -18.47
CA ILE A 40 4.82 29.91 -17.07
C ILE A 40 4.05 31.16 -16.69
N ASP A 41 2.87 31.01 -16.11
CA ASP A 41 2.14 32.11 -15.52
C ASP A 41 2.41 32.14 -14.01
N LEU A 42 3.07 33.19 -13.55
CA LEU A 42 3.25 33.47 -12.13
C LEU A 42 2.11 34.35 -11.64
N ARG A 43 1.27 33.80 -10.78
CA ARG A 43 0.22 34.54 -10.09
C ARG A 43 0.77 35.14 -8.80
N ASP A 44 0.64 36.44 -8.66
CA ASP A 44 0.92 37.18 -7.43
C ASP A 44 -0.09 36.77 -6.36
N GLY A 45 0.41 36.04 -5.37
CA GLY A 45 -0.30 35.62 -4.17
C GLY A 45 0.15 36.39 -2.93
N SER A 46 0.86 37.52 -3.09
CA SER A 46 1.30 38.32 -1.96
C SER A 46 0.11 38.78 -1.10
N GLY A 47 0.27 38.68 0.23
CA GLY A 47 -0.80 38.98 1.19
C GLY A 47 -1.81 37.85 1.43
N PHE A 48 -1.72 36.73 0.69
CA PHE A 48 -2.45 35.50 0.99
C PHE A 48 -1.61 34.53 1.81
N VAL A 49 -2.27 33.52 2.41
CA VAL A 49 -1.58 32.46 3.15
C VAL A 49 -0.76 31.62 2.16
N PRO A 50 0.53 31.33 2.45
CA PRO A 50 1.35 30.46 1.61
C PRO A 50 0.72 29.09 1.40
N ALA A 51 0.99 28.48 0.24
CA ALA A 51 0.54 27.12 -0.05
C ALA A 51 1.14 26.12 0.95
N ILE A 52 0.32 25.16 1.39
CA ILE A 52 0.73 24.09 2.31
C ILE A 52 0.85 22.80 1.48
N PRO A 53 1.94 22.02 1.62
CA PRO A 53 2.07 20.73 0.97
C PRO A 53 0.91 19.80 1.31
N GLY A 54 0.38 19.07 0.31
CA GLY A 54 -0.74 18.16 0.51
C GLY A 54 -1.15 17.45 -0.78
N THR A 55 -2.02 16.45 -0.65
CA THR A 55 -2.55 15.68 -1.77
C THR A 55 -3.18 16.58 -2.82
N GLY A 56 -2.81 16.38 -4.08
CA GLY A 56 -3.30 17.17 -5.22
C GLY A 56 -2.50 18.45 -5.51
N MET A 57 -1.46 18.76 -4.73
CA MET A 57 -0.53 19.85 -5.03
C MET A 57 0.60 19.41 -5.96
N ILE A 58 1.11 20.36 -6.75
CA ILE A 58 2.33 20.16 -7.54
C ILE A 58 3.51 20.05 -6.56
N ASP A 59 4.20 18.92 -6.60
CA ASP A 59 5.38 18.69 -5.76
C ASP A 59 6.57 19.55 -6.21
N HIS A 60 6.88 19.52 -7.51
CA HIS A 60 7.93 20.33 -8.11
C HIS A 60 7.67 20.59 -9.60
N VAL A 61 8.47 21.51 -10.17
CA VAL A 61 8.48 21.83 -11.60
C VAL A 61 9.87 21.52 -12.17
N ALA A 62 9.92 20.68 -13.20
CA ALA A 62 11.17 20.30 -13.84
C ALA A 62 11.46 21.17 -15.07
N PHE A 63 12.70 21.67 -15.17
CA PHE A 63 13.25 22.38 -16.31
C PHE A 63 14.38 21.59 -16.95
N ARG A 64 14.34 21.49 -18.28
CA ARG A 64 15.34 20.79 -19.06
C ARG A 64 16.73 21.44 -18.92
N ALA A 65 17.72 20.61 -18.62
CA ALA A 65 19.14 20.90 -18.71
C ALA A 65 19.69 20.26 -19.98
N THR A 66 20.54 20.98 -20.74
CA THR A 66 21.11 20.46 -21.98
C THR A 66 21.98 19.23 -21.75
N ASP A 67 22.76 19.23 -20.67
CA ASP A 67 23.66 18.13 -20.30
C ASP A 67 24.04 18.18 -18.81
N ALA A 68 24.85 17.20 -18.38
CA ALA A 68 25.34 17.13 -17.01
C ALA A 68 26.24 18.31 -16.60
N ASN A 69 26.88 18.98 -17.58
CA ASN A 69 27.70 20.15 -17.30
C ASN A 69 26.83 21.36 -16.96
N ALA A 70 25.69 21.53 -17.64
CA ALA A 70 24.69 22.54 -17.32
C ALA A 70 24.15 22.36 -15.90
N VAL A 71 23.79 21.13 -15.51
CA VAL A 71 23.36 20.83 -14.12
C VAL A 71 24.43 21.20 -13.10
N ARG A 72 25.68 20.81 -13.34
CA ARG A 72 26.81 21.12 -12.43
C ARG A 72 27.13 22.61 -12.41
N ALA A 73 27.00 23.32 -13.54
CA ALA A 73 27.19 24.75 -13.63
C ALA A 73 26.12 25.50 -12.85
N MET A 74 24.84 25.11 -13.01
CA MET A 74 23.74 25.66 -12.24
C MET A 74 23.95 25.46 -10.73
N ARG A 75 24.35 24.27 -10.29
CA ARG A 75 24.70 24.04 -8.87
C ARG A 75 25.77 25.00 -8.36
N ARG A 76 26.81 25.27 -9.16
CA ARG A 76 27.88 26.20 -8.77
C ARG A 76 27.39 27.65 -8.71
N ASP A 77 26.53 28.07 -9.64
CA ASP A 77 25.96 29.43 -9.68
C ASP A 77 25.06 29.70 -8.47
N LEU A 78 24.19 28.75 -8.12
CA LEU A 78 23.28 28.86 -6.98
C LEU A 78 24.03 28.89 -5.63
N GLY A 79 25.24 28.32 -5.60
CA GLY A 79 26.11 28.28 -4.42
C GLY A 79 25.48 27.54 -3.23
N THR A 80 25.97 27.80 -2.02
CA THR A 80 25.42 27.26 -0.76
C THR A 80 24.38 28.19 -0.11
N ALA A 81 24.19 29.39 -0.64
CA ALA A 81 23.39 30.45 -0.02
C ALA A 81 21.87 30.33 -0.31
N GLN A 82 21.46 29.49 -1.27
CA GLN A 82 20.07 29.37 -1.73
C GLN A 82 19.35 28.12 -1.17
N GLY A 83 19.86 27.57 -0.06
CA GLY A 83 19.31 26.39 0.60
C GLY A 83 19.92 25.08 0.10
N LEU A 84 19.21 23.97 0.34
CA LEU A 84 19.64 22.62 -0.04
C LEU A 84 19.62 22.50 -1.57
N THR A 85 20.81 22.37 -2.16
CA THR A 85 21.03 22.03 -3.57
C THR A 85 21.53 20.59 -3.67
N GLU A 86 20.64 19.68 -4.04
CA GLU A 86 20.96 18.26 -4.12
C GLU A 86 21.01 17.81 -5.57
N VAL A 87 22.17 17.30 -5.98
CA VAL A 87 22.31 16.63 -7.28
C VAL A 87 22.11 15.14 -7.08
N HIS A 88 21.17 14.59 -7.83
CA HIS A 88 20.83 13.19 -7.82
C HIS A 88 21.13 12.57 -9.19
N ASP A 89 21.86 11.47 -9.21
CA ASP A 89 21.98 10.59 -10.37
C ASP A 89 20.86 9.55 -10.29
N ARG A 90 19.89 9.65 -11.20
CA ARG A 90 18.69 8.81 -11.23
C ARG A 90 18.79 7.66 -12.24
N ARG A 91 20.02 7.30 -12.66
CA ARG A 91 20.34 6.33 -13.74
C ARG A 91 19.89 6.76 -15.13
N TYR A 92 18.66 7.23 -15.29
CA TYR A 92 18.07 7.67 -16.55
C TYR A 92 18.30 9.15 -16.84
N PHE A 93 18.56 9.95 -15.80
CA PHE A 93 18.87 11.37 -15.91
C PHE A 93 19.67 11.85 -14.69
N LEU A 94 20.31 13.01 -14.84
CA LEU A 94 20.92 13.75 -13.76
C LEU A 94 20.04 14.95 -13.43
N SER A 95 19.68 15.11 -12.15
CA SER A 95 18.79 16.18 -11.69
C SER A 95 19.40 16.99 -10.56
N LEU A 96 19.17 18.30 -10.55
CA LEU A 96 19.43 19.19 -9.42
C LEU A 96 18.11 19.71 -8.85
N TYR A 97 17.86 19.50 -7.57
CA TYR A 97 16.72 20.08 -6.87
C TYR A 97 17.14 21.35 -6.14
N VAL A 98 16.32 22.40 -6.26
CA VAL A 98 16.53 23.71 -5.63
C VAL A 98 15.19 24.36 -5.33
N ARG A 99 15.13 25.18 -4.27
CA ARG A 99 13.95 26.00 -3.99
C ARG A 99 14.13 27.42 -4.50
N ASP A 100 13.08 27.96 -5.11
CA ASP A 100 13.03 29.38 -5.45
C ASP A 100 12.84 30.25 -4.18
N PRO A 101 12.89 31.59 -4.27
CA PRO A 101 12.71 32.47 -3.12
C PRO A 101 11.36 32.36 -2.40
N ALA A 102 10.32 31.89 -3.09
CA ALA A 102 8.99 31.62 -2.54
C ALA A 102 8.85 30.19 -1.99
N GLY A 103 9.88 29.35 -2.12
CA GLY A 103 9.93 28.00 -1.59
C GLY A 103 9.44 26.91 -2.55
N HIS A 104 9.08 27.24 -3.80
CA HIS A 104 8.71 26.26 -4.82
C HIS A 104 9.88 25.32 -5.09
N LEU A 105 9.62 24.01 -5.09
CA LEU A 105 10.64 23.04 -5.47
C LEU A 105 10.77 23.01 -7.00
N ILE A 106 11.99 23.21 -7.47
CA ILE A 106 12.36 23.21 -8.88
C ILE A 106 13.40 22.13 -9.11
N GLU A 107 13.23 21.39 -10.20
CA GLU A 107 14.19 20.40 -10.68
C GLU A 107 14.86 20.91 -11.97
N HIS A 108 16.17 20.78 -12.09
CA HIS A 108 16.92 20.99 -13.32
C HIS A 108 17.50 19.65 -13.79
N ALA A 109 16.91 19.05 -14.82
CA ALA A 109 17.16 17.67 -15.18
C ALA A 109 17.58 17.48 -16.65
N THR A 110 18.52 16.58 -16.91
CA THR A 110 18.96 16.21 -18.26
C THR A 110 17.97 15.28 -18.96
N ASP A 111 17.92 15.31 -20.30
CA ASP A 111 17.15 14.29 -21.06
C ASP A 111 17.88 12.93 -21.12
N GLY A 112 19.22 12.95 -21.03
CA GLY A 112 20.07 11.75 -21.11
C GLY A 112 20.53 11.22 -19.75
N PRO A 113 20.94 9.94 -19.67
CA PRO A 113 21.08 9.00 -20.79
C PRO A 113 19.76 8.43 -21.34
N GLY A 114 18.66 8.57 -20.61
CA GLY A 114 17.33 8.07 -20.98
C GLY A 114 17.14 6.58 -20.67
N PHE A 115 15.94 6.07 -20.96
CA PHE A 115 15.55 4.68 -20.69
C PHE A 115 16.26 3.65 -21.58
N ALA A 116 16.92 4.08 -22.66
CA ALA A 116 17.64 3.17 -23.56
C ALA A 116 18.96 2.62 -22.97
N VAL A 117 19.30 2.97 -21.72
CA VAL A 117 20.53 2.54 -21.06
C VAL A 117 20.48 1.07 -20.63
N ASP A 118 19.29 0.54 -20.39
CA ASP A 118 19.05 -0.82 -19.89
C ASP A 118 17.90 -1.56 -20.57
N GLU A 119 17.17 -0.92 -21.49
CA GLU A 119 16.15 -1.54 -22.34
C GLU A 119 16.29 -1.04 -23.79
N PRO A 120 16.32 -1.90 -24.82
CA PRO A 120 16.39 -1.43 -26.20
C PRO A 120 15.10 -0.68 -26.59
N PRO A 121 15.15 0.34 -27.47
CA PRO A 121 13.99 1.18 -27.82
C PRO A 121 12.73 0.40 -28.23
N GLU A 122 12.90 -0.70 -28.95
CA GLU A 122 11.83 -1.60 -29.39
C GLU A 122 11.13 -2.38 -28.26
N ALA A 123 11.75 -2.46 -27.08
CA ALA A 123 11.24 -3.18 -25.92
C ALA A 123 10.77 -2.25 -24.79
N LEU A 124 10.85 -0.91 -24.95
CA LEU A 124 10.57 0.04 -23.88
C LEU A 124 9.22 -0.20 -23.19
N GLY A 125 9.25 -0.35 -21.87
CA GLY A 125 8.05 -0.53 -21.02
C GLY A 125 7.46 -1.94 -21.03
N GLN A 126 8.16 -2.93 -21.62
CA GLN A 126 7.73 -4.32 -21.61
C GLN A 126 8.29 -5.11 -20.43
N THR A 127 9.36 -4.62 -19.81
CA THR A 127 10.03 -5.30 -18.70
C THR A 127 9.76 -4.60 -17.36
N LEU A 128 9.27 -5.34 -16.37
CA LEU A 128 9.25 -4.88 -14.99
C LEU A 128 10.67 -4.94 -14.39
N PHE A 129 11.25 -3.78 -14.10
CA PHE A 129 12.53 -3.68 -13.40
C PHE A 129 12.35 -3.62 -11.88
N ILE A 130 13.00 -4.54 -11.18
CA ILE A 130 13.14 -4.48 -9.72
C ILE A 130 14.50 -3.84 -9.40
N PRO A 131 14.57 -2.84 -8.50
CA PRO A 131 15.84 -2.25 -8.11
C PRO A 131 16.84 -3.32 -7.62
N PRO A 132 18.13 -3.25 -7.98
CA PRO A 132 19.10 -4.29 -7.63
C PRO A 132 19.21 -4.58 -6.12
N HIS A 133 18.99 -3.58 -5.26
CA HIS A 133 19.02 -3.74 -3.81
C HIS A 133 17.78 -4.47 -3.25
N GLU A 134 16.73 -4.67 -4.05
CA GLU A 134 15.51 -5.43 -3.72
C GLU A 134 15.47 -6.78 -4.45
N ALA A 135 16.56 -7.20 -5.10
CA ALA A 135 16.57 -8.40 -5.94
C ALA A 135 16.15 -9.68 -5.19
N GLU A 136 16.51 -9.79 -3.90
CA GLU A 136 16.13 -10.92 -3.04
C GLU A 136 14.61 -11.00 -2.80
N ARG A 137 13.91 -9.86 -2.89
CA ARG A 137 12.46 -9.74 -2.68
C ARG A 137 11.68 -9.62 -3.99
N ALA A 138 12.33 -9.84 -5.13
CA ALA A 138 11.73 -9.59 -6.44
C ALA A 138 10.47 -10.43 -6.72
N GLN A 139 10.39 -11.65 -6.19
CA GLN A 139 9.17 -12.48 -6.32
C GLN A 139 8.04 -11.93 -5.44
N ASP A 140 8.34 -11.62 -4.18
CA ASP A 140 7.39 -11.03 -3.23
C ASP A 140 6.83 -9.70 -3.76
N LEU A 141 7.71 -8.84 -4.28
CA LEU A 141 7.31 -7.56 -4.87
C LEU A 141 6.38 -7.75 -6.07
N ARG A 142 6.64 -8.72 -6.96
CA ARG A 142 5.75 -9.00 -8.10
C ARG A 142 4.34 -9.37 -7.68
N VAL A 143 4.23 -10.24 -6.67
CA VAL A 143 2.94 -10.64 -6.09
C VAL A 143 2.25 -9.45 -5.41
N MET A 144 3.03 -8.53 -4.86
CA MET A 144 2.53 -7.30 -4.22
C MET A 144 2.23 -6.16 -5.19
N LEU A 145 2.54 -6.25 -6.48
CA LEU A 145 2.22 -5.18 -7.42
C LEU A 145 0.76 -5.28 -7.88
N PRO A 146 0.11 -4.15 -8.15
CA PRO A 146 -1.22 -4.17 -8.77
C PRO A 146 -1.13 -4.81 -10.15
N GLN A 147 -2.03 -5.75 -10.42
CA GLN A 147 -2.20 -6.31 -11.75
C GLN A 147 -3.11 -5.40 -12.58
N PHE A 148 -2.73 -5.20 -13.83
CA PHE A 148 -3.48 -4.42 -14.80
C PHE A 148 -3.59 -5.22 -16.09
N ALA A 149 -4.77 -5.17 -16.71
CA ALA A 149 -4.97 -5.80 -18.01
C ALA A 149 -4.33 -4.93 -19.09
N LEU A 150 -3.58 -5.57 -20.00
CA LEU A 150 -3.04 -4.92 -21.18
C LEU A 150 -4.17 -4.51 -22.14
N PRO A 151 -3.91 -3.60 -23.11
CA PRO A 151 -4.90 -3.26 -24.12
C PRO A 151 -5.43 -4.51 -24.85
N GLY A 152 -6.74 -4.76 -24.72
CA GLY A 152 -7.42 -5.91 -25.33
C GLY A 152 -7.61 -7.12 -24.41
N GLU A 153 -7.00 -7.13 -23.22
CA GLU A 153 -7.23 -8.14 -22.20
C GLU A 153 -8.47 -7.83 -21.35
N GLU A 154 -9.05 -8.88 -20.75
CA GLU A 154 -10.17 -8.73 -19.84
C GLU A 154 -9.75 -7.97 -18.57
N ARG A 155 -10.51 -6.92 -18.23
CA ARG A 155 -10.33 -6.17 -16.99
C ARG A 155 -11.31 -6.67 -15.97
N ILE A 156 -10.82 -7.00 -14.77
CA ILE A 156 -11.69 -7.18 -13.61
C ILE A 156 -12.06 -5.78 -13.10
N PRO A 157 -13.31 -5.31 -13.29
CA PRO A 157 -13.69 -3.99 -12.83
C PRO A 157 -13.72 -3.98 -11.31
N MET A 158 -12.87 -3.16 -10.69
CA MET A 158 -12.88 -2.98 -9.24
C MET A 158 -14.23 -2.41 -8.81
N ARG A 159 -14.86 -3.06 -7.83
CA ARG A 159 -16.17 -2.70 -7.30
C ARG A 159 -16.01 -1.75 -6.13
N ASP A 160 -16.92 -0.78 -6.06
CA ASP A 160 -17.01 0.12 -4.92
C ASP A 160 -17.67 -0.63 -3.75
N LEU A 161 -16.84 -1.22 -2.90
CA LEU A 161 -17.24 -1.99 -1.72
C LEU A 161 -16.71 -1.31 -0.45
N PRO A 162 -17.23 -1.64 0.75
CA PRO A 162 -16.89 -0.91 1.98
C PRO A 162 -15.41 -0.90 2.39
N PHE A 163 -14.57 -1.75 1.81
CA PHE A 163 -13.13 -1.82 2.07
C PHE A 163 -12.33 -1.63 0.79
N ILE A 164 -11.20 -0.93 0.90
CA ILE A 164 -10.17 -0.96 -0.14
C ILE A 164 -9.65 -2.39 -0.22
N HIS A 165 -9.61 -2.93 -1.43
CA HIS A 165 -9.18 -4.30 -1.66
C HIS A 165 -8.48 -4.42 -3.00
N ARG A 166 -7.71 -5.49 -3.15
CA ARG A 166 -6.92 -5.77 -4.34
C ARG A 166 -6.83 -7.27 -4.58
N PHE A 167 -6.83 -7.64 -5.85
CA PHE A 167 -6.57 -9.01 -6.27
C PHE A 167 -5.12 -9.22 -6.67
N HIS A 168 -4.62 -10.42 -6.40
CA HIS A 168 -3.55 -11.05 -7.15
C HIS A 168 -4.07 -12.38 -7.70
N THR A 169 -4.24 -12.48 -9.01
CA THR A 169 -4.62 -13.70 -9.72
C THR A 169 -3.34 -14.34 -10.28
N PRO A 170 -3.02 -15.59 -9.90
CA PRO A 170 -1.86 -16.29 -10.43
C PRO A 170 -2.07 -16.67 -11.90
N ASP A 171 -1.00 -17.06 -12.59
CA ASP A 171 -1.04 -17.42 -14.02
C ASP A 171 -1.93 -18.64 -14.32
N ASP A 172 -2.04 -19.57 -13.38
CA ASP A 172 -2.86 -20.78 -13.47
C ASP A 172 -3.78 -20.88 -12.24
N PRO A 173 -4.89 -20.11 -12.19
CA PRO A 173 -5.76 -20.08 -11.02
C PRO A 173 -6.60 -21.34 -10.91
N ASP A 174 -6.57 -22.00 -9.75
CA ASP A 174 -7.33 -23.24 -9.52
C ASP A 174 -8.81 -23.00 -9.14
N GLY A 175 -9.20 -21.74 -8.97
CA GLY A 175 -10.54 -21.29 -8.56
C GLY A 175 -10.73 -21.10 -7.05
N SER A 176 -9.73 -21.42 -6.23
CA SER A 176 -9.72 -21.09 -4.81
C SER A 176 -9.36 -19.62 -4.58
N VAL A 177 -9.80 -19.09 -3.43
CA VAL A 177 -9.52 -17.71 -3.04
C VAL A 177 -9.01 -17.68 -1.60
N ILE A 178 -7.95 -16.91 -1.34
CA ILE A 178 -7.52 -16.59 0.03
C ILE A 178 -7.76 -15.10 0.30
N VAL A 179 -8.64 -14.79 1.25
CA VAL A 179 -8.90 -13.44 1.73
C VAL A 179 -7.88 -13.08 2.80
N LEU A 180 -7.17 -11.97 2.62
CA LEU A 180 -6.01 -11.60 3.42
C LEU A 180 -6.29 -10.38 4.30
N LEU A 181 -6.05 -10.53 5.61
CA LEU A 181 -6.25 -9.48 6.60
C LEU A 181 -4.92 -9.11 7.27
N HIS A 182 -4.38 -7.96 6.89
CA HIS A 182 -3.05 -7.50 7.33
C HIS A 182 -2.96 -7.16 8.82
N GLY A 183 -1.73 -7.14 9.35
CA GLY A 183 -1.44 -6.69 10.72
C GLY A 183 -1.45 -5.17 10.87
N THR A 184 -1.22 -4.67 12.09
CA THR A 184 -1.17 -3.22 12.35
C THR A 184 -0.12 -2.53 11.48
N GLY A 185 -0.47 -1.42 10.84
CA GLY A 185 0.41 -0.64 9.97
C GLY A 185 0.61 -1.23 8.58
N GLY A 186 -0.01 -2.37 8.31
CA GLY A 186 0.04 -2.99 7.00
C GLY A 186 -0.97 -2.44 5.99
N ASN A 187 -1.08 -3.13 4.86
CA ASN A 187 -2.03 -2.87 3.80
C ASN A 187 -2.45 -4.18 3.09
N GLU A 188 -3.36 -4.06 2.13
CA GLU A 188 -3.94 -5.17 1.36
C GLU A 188 -2.92 -6.05 0.60
N ALA A 189 -1.69 -5.59 0.38
CA ALA A 189 -0.64 -6.33 -0.32
C ALA A 189 0.21 -7.21 0.60
N ASP A 190 0.31 -6.89 1.89
CA ASP A 190 1.44 -7.33 2.72
C ASP A 190 1.50 -8.84 2.93
N LEU A 191 0.34 -9.50 2.98
CA LEU A 191 0.25 -10.94 3.17
C LEU A 191 0.25 -11.72 1.86
N MET A 192 0.19 -11.05 0.70
CA MET A 192 0.11 -11.73 -0.59
C MET A 192 1.34 -12.63 -0.86
N PRO A 193 2.59 -12.23 -0.56
CA PRO A 193 3.74 -13.12 -0.75
C PRO A 193 3.69 -14.39 0.09
N LEU A 194 3.24 -14.28 1.34
CA LEU A 194 3.06 -15.44 2.21
C LEU A 194 1.98 -16.37 1.66
N ALA A 195 0.82 -15.81 1.32
CA ALA A 195 -0.31 -16.58 0.80
C ALA A 195 0.02 -17.26 -0.54
N HIS A 196 0.76 -16.59 -1.43
CA HIS A 196 1.21 -17.18 -2.70
C HIS A 196 2.18 -18.35 -2.47
N ARG A 197 3.03 -18.32 -1.44
CA ARG A 197 3.86 -19.48 -1.08
C ARG A 197 3.07 -20.62 -0.45
N ILE A 198 1.97 -20.32 0.25
CA ILE A 198 1.06 -21.33 0.84
C ILE A 198 0.31 -22.05 -0.28
N ALA A 199 -0.38 -21.29 -1.14
CA ALA A 199 -1.18 -21.78 -2.25
C ALA A 199 -0.87 -20.99 -3.53
N PRO A 200 0.09 -21.45 -4.35
CA PRO A 200 0.56 -20.73 -5.53
C PRO A 200 -0.51 -20.49 -6.61
N ASN A 201 -1.53 -21.34 -6.66
CA ASN A 201 -2.61 -21.31 -7.64
C ASN A 201 -3.91 -20.67 -7.11
N ALA A 202 -3.92 -20.22 -5.86
CA ALA A 202 -5.07 -19.51 -5.30
C ALA A 202 -5.09 -18.04 -5.74
N THR A 203 -6.29 -17.53 -6.04
CA THR A 203 -6.49 -16.09 -6.19
C THR A 203 -6.43 -15.42 -4.82
N LEU A 204 -5.66 -14.35 -4.67
CA LEU A 204 -5.49 -13.65 -3.41
C LEU A 204 -6.35 -12.39 -3.39
N LEU A 205 -7.22 -12.26 -2.39
CA LEU A 205 -8.02 -11.06 -2.14
C LEU A 205 -7.49 -10.33 -0.90
N GLY A 206 -6.61 -9.37 -1.13
CA GLY A 206 -6.10 -8.49 -0.09
C GLY A 206 -7.13 -7.44 0.31
N VAL A 207 -7.31 -7.20 1.61
CA VAL A 207 -8.26 -6.21 2.13
C VAL A 207 -7.56 -5.28 3.13
N ARG A 208 -7.82 -3.98 3.03
CA ARG A 208 -7.24 -2.95 3.92
C ARG A 208 -8.24 -2.52 4.98
N GLY A 209 -7.85 -2.64 6.24
CA GLY A 209 -8.65 -2.16 7.37
C GLY A 209 -8.94 -0.65 7.30
N ARG A 210 -10.10 -0.23 7.81
CA ARG A 210 -10.63 1.14 7.69
C ARG A 210 -10.22 2.09 8.81
N SER A 211 -9.74 1.56 9.94
CA SER A 211 -9.38 2.37 11.09
C SER A 211 -8.01 3.02 10.87
N ASN A 212 -7.97 4.35 10.84
CA ASN A 212 -6.77 5.15 10.60
C ASN A 212 -6.53 6.24 11.66
N GLU A 213 -7.24 6.23 12.79
CA GLU A 213 -7.21 7.32 13.80
C GLU A 213 -5.81 7.61 14.37
N GLU A 214 -4.89 6.63 14.36
CA GLU A 214 -3.50 6.81 14.80
C GLU A 214 -2.52 7.15 13.65
N GLY A 215 -3.02 7.41 12.43
CA GLY A 215 -2.20 7.54 11.23
C GLY A 215 -1.59 6.22 10.73
N ILE A 216 -2.03 5.09 11.29
CA ILE A 216 -1.54 3.74 11.01
C ILE A 216 -2.76 2.88 10.66
N ASN A 217 -2.71 2.15 9.54
CA ASN A 217 -3.81 1.28 9.11
C ASN A 217 -4.08 0.16 10.12
N ARG A 218 -5.35 -0.04 10.47
CA ARG A 218 -5.85 -1.07 11.39
C ARG A 218 -7.26 -1.52 11.00
N TRP A 219 -7.69 -2.63 11.59
CA TRP A 219 -9.04 -3.16 11.44
C TRP A 219 -10.05 -2.57 12.41
N PHE A 220 -9.60 -2.09 13.57
CA PHE A 220 -10.43 -1.47 14.59
C PHE A 220 -9.57 -0.63 15.55
N ARG A 221 -10.25 0.27 16.25
CA ARG A 221 -9.68 1.23 17.20
C ARG A 221 -9.26 0.57 18.51
N ARG A 222 -8.22 1.14 19.12
CA ARG A 222 -7.68 0.69 20.40
C ARG A 222 -7.50 1.86 21.35
N TYR A 223 -7.59 1.60 22.65
CA TYR A 223 -7.25 2.56 23.68
C TYR A 223 -5.79 2.41 24.13
N ASP A 224 -5.28 1.17 24.13
CA ASP A 224 -3.88 0.85 24.41
C ASP A 224 -3.45 -0.43 23.66
N ALA A 225 -2.31 -1.02 24.04
CA ALA A 225 -1.78 -2.22 23.38
C ALA A 225 -2.74 -3.44 23.40
N VAL A 226 -3.61 -3.55 24.41
CA VAL A 226 -4.47 -4.73 24.65
C VAL A 226 -5.92 -4.39 25.00
N SER A 227 -6.30 -3.11 25.10
CA SER A 227 -7.67 -2.63 25.27
C SER A 227 -8.21 -2.02 23.98
N TYR A 228 -9.44 -2.38 23.61
CA TYR A 228 -10.01 -2.10 22.30
C TYR A 228 -11.39 -1.46 22.38
N ASP A 229 -11.75 -0.65 21.37
CA ASP A 229 -13.10 -0.13 21.24
C ASP A 229 -14.05 -1.25 20.77
N GLN A 230 -14.85 -1.77 21.71
CA GLN A 230 -15.76 -2.89 21.47
C GLN A 230 -16.86 -2.56 20.45
N ALA A 231 -17.35 -1.31 20.43
CA ALA A 231 -18.37 -0.90 19.47
C ALA A 231 -17.77 -0.83 18.06
N ASP A 232 -16.53 -0.37 17.95
CA ASP A 232 -15.79 -0.31 16.70
C ASP A 232 -15.51 -1.71 16.14
N ILE A 233 -15.04 -2.66 16.97
CA ILE A 233 -14.85 -4.06 16.54
C ILE A 233 -16.13 -4.65 15.94
N ARG A 234 -17.27 -4.46 16.60
CA ARG A 234 -18.56 -4.99 16.12
C ARG A 234 -19.00 -4.31 14.82
N SER A 235 -18.82 -3.00 14.72
CA SER A 235 -19.12 -2.23 13.51
C SER A 235 -18.25 -2.67 12.33
N GLU A 236 -16.95 -2.86 12.54
CA GLU A 236 -16.01 -3.28 11.50
C GLU A 236 -16.21 -4.75 11.10
N ALA A 237 -16.60 -5.62 12.05
CA ALA A 237 -16.99 -7.00 11.75
C ALA A 237 -18.25 -7.08 10.87
N GLU A 238 -19.28 -6.28 11.17
CA GLU A 238 -20.50 -6.19 10.36
C GLU A 238 -20.19 -5.60 8.96
N ALA A 239 -19.34 -4.57 8.91
CA ALA A 239 -18.89 -4.01 7.64
C ALA A 239 -18.13 -5.06 6.82
N PHE A 240 -17.28 -5.87 7.45
CA PHE A 240 -16.53 -6.94 6.77
C PHE A 240 -17.46 -8.04 6.25
N LYS A 241 -18.50 -8.41 7.01
CA LYS A 241 -19.55 -9.30 6.51
C LYS A 241 -20.21 -8.73 5.25
N GLY A 242 -20.65 -7.47 5.30
CA GLY A 242 -21.26 -6.81 4.13
C GLY A 242 -20.33 -6.71 2.93
N PHE A 243 -19.03 -6.50 3.18
CA PHE A 243 -17.99 -6.55 2.15
C PHE A 243 -17.89 -7.93 1.52
N MET A 244 -17.82 -9.00 2.32
CA MET A 244 -17.69 -10.36 1.80
C MET A 244 -18.92 -10.80 1.01
N ASP A 245 -20.13 -10.49 1.49
CA ASP A 245 -21.38 -10.74 0.75
C ASP A 245 -21.35 -10.04 -0.63
N GLY A 246 -20.95 -8.76 -0.64
CA GLY A 246 -20.80 -7.98 -1.85
C GLY A 246 -19.70 -8.51 -2.77
N ALA A 247 -18.55 -8.90 -2.24
CA ALA A 247 -17.42 -9.43 -2.99
C ALA A 247 -17.76 -10.77 -3.66
N ILE A 248 -18.36 -11.70 -2.91
CA ILE A 248 -18.83 -13.00 -3.41
C ILE A 248 -19.78 -12.80 -4.60
N GLN A 249 -20.79 -11.95 -4.43
CA GLN A 249 -21.78 -11.70 -5.47
C GLN A 249 -21.19 -10.97 -6.68
N SER A 250 -20.41 -9.90 -6.45
CA SER A 250 -20.01 -8.97 -7.51
C SER A 250 -18.78 -9.41 -8.30
N TYR A 251 -17.95 -10.28 -7.71
CA TYR A 251 -16.81 -10.92 -8.37
C TYR A 251 -17.04 -12.38 -8.74
N GLY A 252 -18.19 -12.97 -8.37
CA GLY A 252 -18.51 -14.36 -8.68
C GLY A 252 -17.59 -15.36 -7.96
N LEU A 253 -17.21 -15.05 -6.71
CA LEU A 253 -16.35 -15.93 -5.93
C LEU A 253 -17.16 -17.14 -5.44
N ASP A 254 -16.57 -18.34 -5.51
CA ASP A 254 -17.18 -19.54 -4.93
C ASP A 254 -16.94 -19.56 -3.41
N ALA A 255 -17.99 -19.26 -2.63
CA ALA A 255 -17.91 -19.19 -1.18
C ALA A 255 -17.38 -20.47 -0.51
N ALA A 256 -17.60 -21.65 -1.10
CA ALA A 256 -17.07 -22.91 -0.57
C ALA A 256 -15.54 -23.03 -0.74
N ARG A 257 -14.98 -22.29 -1.70
CA ARG A 257 -13.55 -22.31 -2.04
C ARG A 257 -12.78 -21.11 -1.47
N ILE A 258 -13.42 -20.32 -0.60
CA ILE A 258 -12.78 -19.22 0.12
C ILE A 258 -12.13 -19.73 1.41
N SER A 259 -10.87 -19.36 1.60
CA SER A 259 -10.16 -19.43 2.88
C SER A 259 -9.76 -18.03 3.33
N TYR A 260 -9.54 -17.85 4.63
CA TYR A 260 -9.16 -16.56 5.21
C TYR A 260 -7.81 -16.68 5.91
N LEU A 261 -6.96 -15.66 5.77
CA LEU A 261 -5.66 -15.60 6.45
C LEU A 261 -5.50 -14.22 7.09
N GLY A 262 -5.41 -14.20 8.41
CA GLY A 262 -5.20 -12.99 9.19
C GLY A 262 -3.86 -13.01 9.92
N TYR A 263 -3.21 -11.86 10.04
CA TYR A 263 -2.02 -11.68 10.87
C TYR A 263 -2.24 -10.63 11.96
N SER A 264 -1.91 -10.97 13.21
CA SER A 264 -1.96 -10.08 14.37
C SER A 264 -3.32 -9.37 14.46
N ASN A 265 -3.40 -8.06 14.26
CA ASN A 265 -4.67 -7.33 14.24
C ASN A 265 -5.69 -7.87 13.20
N GLY A 266 -5.23 -8.33 12.04
CA GLY A 266 -6.07 -8.99 11.03
C GLY A 266 -6.56 -10.37 11.48
N ALA A 267 -5.75 -11.12 12.23
CA ALA A 267 -6.19 -12.37 12.85
C ALA A 267 -7.24 -12.13 13.95
N ASN A 268 -7.07 -11.05 14.72
CA ASN A 268 -7.98 -10.67 15.79
C ASN A 268 -9.38 -10.33 15.27
N ILE A 269 -9.48 -9.48 14.23
CA ILE A 269 -10.77 -9.15 13.63
C ILE A 269 -11.40 -10.38 12.97
N LEU A 270 -10.59 -11.26 12.35
CA LEU A 270 -11.10 -12.49 11.76
C LEU A 270 -11.69 -13.43 12.83
N GLY A 271 -11.03 -13.54 13.98
CA GLY A 271 -11.57 -14.22 15.16
C GLY A 271 -12.88 -13.62 15.66
N ALA A 272 -12.97 -12.29 15.74
CA ALA A 272 -14.20 -11.60 16.12
C ALA A 272 -15.32 -11.80 15.09
N VAL A 273 -15.02 -11.74 13.79
CA VAL A 273 -15.96 -11.99 12.70
C VAL A 273 -16.54 -13.40 12.79
N MET A 274 -15.71 -14.42 13.04
CA MET A 274 -16.20 -15.79 13.24
C MET A 274 -17.20 -15.88 14.39
N LEU A 275 -16.90 -15.25 15.53
CA LEU A 275 -17.76 -15.29 16.70
C LEU A 275 -19.05 -14.45 16.54
N LEU A 276 -18.99 -13.32 15.84
CA LEU A 276 -20.13 -12.41 15.67
C LEU A 276 -21.03 -12.78 14.47
N HIS A 277 -20.46 -13.39 13.43
CA HIS A 277 -21.14 -13.71 12.17
C HIS A 277 -20.85 -15.17 11.76
N PRO A 278 -21.38 -16.16 12.51
CA PRO A 278 -21.16 -17.58 12.21
C PRO A 278 -21.67 -17.94 10.80
N GLY A 279 -20.97 -18.87 10.14
CA GLY A 279 -21.26 -19.33 8.77
C GLY A 279 -20.58 -18.52 7.65
N LEU A 280 -20.01 -17.34 7.94
CA LEU A 280 -19.27 -16.55 6.94
C LEU A 280 -17.88 -17.15 6.61
N VAL A 281 -17.22 -17.68 7.62
CA VAL A 281 -15.85 -18.20 7.54
C VAL A 281 -15.88 -19.70 7.80
N GLN A 282 -15.49 -20.48 6.78
CA GLN A 282 -15.40 -21.94 6.87
C GLN A 282 -13.97 -22.41 7.14
N ARG A 283 -12.96 -21.75 6.56
CA ARG A 283 -11.55 -22.09 6.73
C ARG A 283 -10.73 -20.85 7.05
N ALA A 284 -10.00 -20.86 8.16
CA ALA A 284 -9.21 -19.71 8.61
C ALA A 284 -7.82 -20.08 9.13
N ILE A 285 -6.83 -19.29 8.73
CA ILE A 285 -5.46 -19.30 9.27
C ILE A 285 -5.26 -18.02 10.07
N LEU A 286 -5.07 -18.16 11.38
CA LEU A 286 -4.87 -17.08 12.33
C LEU A 286 -3.41 -17.06 12.78
N LEU A 287 -2.63 -16.09 12.30
CA LEU A 287 -1.23 -15.92 12.67
C LEU A 287 -1.15 -14.87 13.79
N ARG A 288 -0.67 -15.27 14.98
CA ARG A 288 -0.55 -14.39 16.16
C ARG A 288 -1.87 -13.76 16.60
N GLY A 289 -2.96 -14.50 16.48
CA GLY A 289 -4.30 -14.05 16.87
C GLY A 289 -4.54 -14.12 18.39
N ILE A 290 -5.27 -13.14 18.91
CA ILE A 290 -5.74 -13.08 20.30
C ILE A 290 -7.22 -12.72 20.33
N ASN A 291 -7.88 -13.00 21.46
CA ASN A 291 -9.28 -12.60 21.63
C ASN A 291 -9.37 -11.10 21.92
N VAL A 292 -10.28 -10.42 21.23
CA VAL A 292 -10.47 -8.96 21.35
C VAL A 292 -11.87 -8.55 21.76
N LEU A 293 -12.79 -9.52 21.88
CA LEU A 293 -14.14 -9.31 22.37
C LEU A 293 -14.19 -9.53 23.88
N GLU A 294 -14.62 -8.52 24.64
CA GLU A 294 -14.81 -8.63 26.08
C GLU A 294 -16.00 -9.55 26.40
N ASP A 295 -17.13 -9.32 25.73
CA ASP A 295 -18.34 -10.14 25.80
C ASP A 295 -18.52 -10.93 24.51
N ALA A 296 -17.64 -11.93 24.31
CA ALA A 296 -17.69 -12.82 23.15
C ALA A 296 -18.95 -13.71 23.23
N PRO A 297 -19.79 -13.75 22.17
CA PRO A 297 -20.86 -14.73 22.09
C PRO A 297 -20.29 -16.15 21.93
N THR A 298 -21.13 -17.16 22.14
CA THR A 298 -20.81 -18.57 21.88
C THR A 298 -21.73 -19.08 20.78
N PRO A 299 -21.47 -18.74 19.50
CA PRO A 299 -22.25 -19.25 18.38
C PRO A 299 -21.95 -20.74 18.12
N ASP A 300 -22.67 -21.34 17.17
CA ASP A 300 -22.31 -22.63 16.60
C ASP A 300 -21.33 -22.42 15.42
N LEU A 301 -20.10 -22.92 15.58
CA LEU A 301 -19.04 -22.94 14.57
C LEU A 301 -18.78 -24.36 14.04
N THR A 302 -19.74 -25.26 14.17
CA THR A 302 -19.64 -26.61 13.59
C THR A 302 -19.41 -26.50 12.08
N GLY A 303 -18.35 -27.14 11.59
CA GLY A 303 -17.94 -27.07 10.18
C GLY A 303 -17.01 -25.89 9.84
N THR A 304 -16.56 -25.12 10.83
CA THR A 304 -15.46 -24.15 10.66
C THR A 304 -14.14 -24.76 11.10
N ASP A 305 -13.18 -24.86 10.18
CA ASP A 305 -11.82 -25.33 10.44
C ASP A 305 -10.86 -24.15 10.62
N VAL A 306 -10.08 -24.16 11.71
CA VAL A 306 -9.18 -23.06 12.07
C VAL A 306 -7.79 -23.58 12.42
N LEU A 307 -6.78 -22.99 11.79
CA LEU A 307 -5.39 -23.05 12.25
C LEU A 307 -5.08 -21.78 13.05
N LEU A 308 -4.62 -21.92 14.29
CA LEU A 308 -4.11 -20.81 15.10
C LEU A 308 -2.63 -21.03 15.43
N LEU A 309 -1.77 -20.12 14.95
CA LEU A 309 -0.32 -20.19 15.14
C LEU A 309 0.18 -19.06 16.08
N SER A 310 0.62 -19.45 17.26
CA SER A 310 1.23 -18.55 18.26
C SER A 310 2.77 -18.72 18.29
N GLY A 311 3.50 -17.67 18.70
CA GLY A 311 4.96 -17.73 18.86
C GLY A 311 5.39 -17.93 20.32
N THR A 312 6.38 -18.79 20.60
CA THR A 312 6.91 -18.96 21.96
C THR A 312 7.55 -17.70 22.54
N GLN A 313 8.05 -16.81 21.68
CA GLN A 313 8.71 -15.55 22.05
C GLN A 313 7.82 -14.32 21.78
N ASP A 314 6.57 -14.53 21.36
CA ASP A 314 5.63 -13.43 21.12
C ASP A 314 5.19 -12.80 22.46
N PRO A 315 5.35 -11.48 22.66
CA PRO A 315 4.91 -10.79 23.87
C PRO A 315 3.40 -10.93 24.15
N PHE A 316 2.59 -11.23 23.14
CA PHE A 316 1.14 -11.42 23.23
C PHE A 316 0.72 -12.89 23.35
N ALA A 317 1.64 -13.85 23.28
CA ALA A 317 1.33 -15.29 23.31
C ALA A 317 0.47 -15.70 24.52
N ARG A 318 0.68 -15.04 25.67
CA ARG A 318 -0.10 -15.26 26.90
C ARG A 318 -1.60 -14.97 26.76
N LEU A 319 -2.01 -14.22 25.73
CA LEU A 319 -3.40 -13.82 25.47
C LEU A 319 -4.09 -14.76 24.46
N ALA A 320 -3.33 -15.57 23.71
CA ALA A 320 -3.87 -16.50 22.72
C ALA A 320 -4.87 -17.53 23.29
N PRO A 321 -4.68 -18.10 24.51
CA PRO A 321 -5.58 -19.12 25.04
C PRO A 321 -7.05 -18.69 25.16
N ALA A 322 -7.32 -17.39 25.32
CA ALA A 322 -8.69 -16.89 25.38
C ALA A 322 -9.42 -17.07 24.03
N LEU A 323 -8.73 -16.83 22.91
CA LEU A 323 -9.29 -17.05 21.57
C LEU A 323 -9.46 -18.53 21.28
N GLU A 324 -8.47 -19.34 21.65
CA GLU A 324 -8.56 -20.80 21.53
C GLU A 324 -9.78 -21.35 22.25
N ALA A 325 -10.00 -20.93 23.50
CA ALA A 325 -11.13 -21.36 24.30
C ALA A 325 -12.46 -20.91 23.70
N ALA A 326 -12.56 -19.68 23.20
CA ALA A 326 -13.77 -19.15 22.57
C ALA A 326 -14.13 -19.93 21.28
N LEU A 327 -13.16 -20.15 20.40
CA LEU A 327 -13.38 -20.88 19.13
C LEU A 327 -13.72 -22.35 19.38
N ARG A 328 -12.93 -23.04 20.23
CA ARG A 328 -13.17 -24.45 20.57
C ARG A 328 -14.49 -24.64 21.32
N GLY A 329 -14.81 -23.73 22.25
CA GLY A 329 -16.07 -23.73 22.99
C GLY A 329 -17.31 -23.50 22.13
N SER A 330 -17.12 -22.87 20.97
CA SER A 330 -18.16 -22.64 19.96
C SER A 330 -18.27 -23.78 18.93
N GLY A 331 -17.44 -24.83 19.03
CA GLY A 331 -17.54 -26.02 18.17
C GLY A 331 -16.65 -26.03 16.91
N ALA A 332 -15.75 -25.05 16.74
CA ALA A 332 -14.81 -25.05 15.62
C ALA A 332 -13.78 -26.19 15.72
N THR A 333 -13.40 -26.76 14.57
CA THR A 333 -12.28 -27.69 14.47
C THR A 333 -10.97 -26.89 14.55
N LEU A 334 -10.41 -26.79 15.76
CA LEU A 334 -9.25 -25.94 16.03
C LEU A 334 -7.94 -26.73 16.11
N ASP A 335 -7.03 -26.47 15.17
CA ASP A 335 -5.61 -26.83 15.25
C ASP A 335 -4.82 -25.63 15.80
N ALA A 336 -4.54 -25.63 17.10
CA ALA A 336 -3.77 -24.58 17.75
C ALA A 336 -2.33 -25.06 18.01
N ARG A 337 -1.35 -24.32 17.50
CA ARG A 337 0.08 -24.67 17.61
C ARG A 337 0.90 -23.48 18.11
N THR A 338 1.88 -23.77 18.95
CA THR A 338 2.88 -22.80 19.41
C THR A 338 4.23 -23.11 18.75
N LEU A 339 4.75 -22.17 17.96
CA LEU A 339 5.95 -22.32 17.14
C LEU A 339 7.14 -21.57 17.76
N PRO A 340 8.41 -21.99 17.49
CA PRO A 340 9.61 -21.31 17.96
C PRO A 340 9.86 -19.97 17.22
N ALA A 341 8.92 -19.03 17.33
CA ALA A 341 8.92 -17.74 16.65
C ALA A 341 8.56 -16.60 17.62
N GLY A 342 8.86 -15.37 17.21
CA GLY A 342 8.42 -14.14 17.87
C GLY A 342 7.04 -13.68 17.37
N HIS A 343 6.79 -12.37 17.47
CA HIS A 343 5.60 -11.78 16.85
C HIS A 343 5.71 -11.79 15.32
N ASP A 344 6.91 -11.54 14.78
CA ASP A 344 7.16 -11.63 13.35
C ASP A 344 6.96 -13.05 12.80
N LEU A 345 6.62 -13.10 11.51
CA LEU A 345 6.40 -14.35 10.79
C LEU A 345 7.73 -14.98 10.38
N SER A 346 7.75 -16.31 10.39
CA SER A 346 8.93 -17.14 10.14
C SER A 346 8.63 -18.22 9.09
N ALA A 347 9.66 -18.92 8.63
CA ALA A 347 9.49 -20.07 7.76
C ALA A 347 8.61 -21.17 8.38
N THR A 348 8.67 -21.35 9.71
CA THR A 348 7.84 -22.36 10.39
C THR A 348 6.34 -22.05 10.33
N ASP A 349 5.97 -20.76 10.20
CA ASP A 349 4.59 -20.35 10.02
C ASP A 349 4.09 -20.74 8.63
N LEU A 350 4.91 -20.48 7.61
CA LEU A 350 4.65 -20.88 6.23
C LEU A 350 4.46 -22.40 6.12
N ASP A 351 5.40 -23.17 6.66
CA ASP A 351 5.35 -24.63 6.59
C ASP A 351 4.10 -25.20 7.27
N ALA A 352 3.75 -24.68 8.45
CA ALA A 352 2.57 -25.10 9.18
C ALA A 352 1.26 -24.72 8.47
N ALA A 353 1.18 -23.48 7.96
CA ALA A 353 0.02 -22.99 7.22
C ALA A 353 -0.20 -23.77 5.92
N LYS A 354 0.88 -24.02 5.17
CA LYS A 354 0.84 -24.81 3.94
C LYS A 354 0.39 -26.25 4.21
N ALA A 355 1.03 -26.92 5.17
CA ALA A 355 0.69 -28.30 5.49
C ALA A 355 -0.76 -28.46 5.96
N TRP A 356 -1.30 -27.47 6.66
CA TRP A 356 -2.71 -27.47 7.09
C TRP A 356 -3.66 -27.25 5.90
N LEU A 357 -3.37 -26.29 5.02
CA LEU A 357 -4.25 -26.00 3.88
C LEU A 357 -4.28 -27.17 2.87
N ASP A 358 -3.12 -27.76 2.57
CA ASP A 358 -3.01 -28.91 1.66
C ASP A 358 -3.87 -30.11 2.12
N GLN A 359 -4.12 -30.27 3.44
CA GLN A 359 -5.00 -31.33 3.98
C GLN A 359 -6.48 -31.08 3.69
N HIS A 360 -6.89 -29.81 3.59
CA HIS A 360 -8.28 -29.41 3.37
C HIS A 360 -8.63 -29.26 1.89
N GLU A 361 -7.65 -29.28 0.99
CA GLU A 361 -7.88 -29.33 -0.46
C GLU A 361 -7.95 -30.77 -1.01
N ALA A 362 -7.42 -31.74 -0.26
CA ALA A 362 -7.44 -33.16 -0.62
C ALA A 362 -8.69 -33.91 -0.12
N SER A 363 -9.60 -33.23 0.59
CA SER A 363 -10.84 -33.77 1.18
C SER A 363 -12.07 -33.18 0.50
#